data_AF-Q4DLH9-F1
#
_entry.id   AF-Q4DLH9-F1
#
_cell.length_a   1.000
_cell.length_b   1.000
_cell.length_c   1.000
_cell.angle_alpha   90.00
_cell.angle_beta   90.00
_cell.angle_gamma   90.00
#
_symmetry.space_group_name_H-M   'P 1'
#
loop_
_entity.id
_entity.type
_entity.pdbx_description
1 polymer ?
#
loop_
_entity_poly.entity_id
_entity_poly.type
_entity_poly.pdbx_seq_one_letter_code
_entity_poly.pdbx_strand_id
1 'polypeptide(L)'
;MNTCAYLQPLRPQLVASLMEAMAHASSLQHVELSAAITIQSFYRMWRDRRSYRVLRSAVVCLQRMYRGHMHRKRVAELREEAEASHERAVYEYYATRIQACFRGYYVRCHIDDFYARKIYIEQTVRASSHVQETANKMLQDRLQEELERRQSKQKQNYKEATEKLHHLISTTCVSGIYRRPVIPCSTVTVYGTSVENDIRINSGAALRSQHGRRMREKLKKTVNDGRKDGMVATTITDGDFKKSHLNCAGDKNEEEKNVWKFSTLRGAWNRSGVEQVSLPPIKTPVGSGTKYLGKVVSHSCIDEFEPMYDTDTAALKRFVDAKEIEALHGKKPFVSSFSSGM
;
A
#
# COMPACT_ATOMS: atom_id res chain seq x y z
N MET A 1 23.50 62.33 140.88
CA MET A 1 24.42 63.29 140.20
C MET A 1 25.22 62.51 139.18
N ASN A 2 25.52 63.11 138.03
CA ASN A 2 26.15 62.55 136.82
C ASN A 2 25.17 62.03 135.77
N THR A 3 24.29 62.92 135.30
CA THR A 3 23.80 62.88 133.92
C THR A 3 25.03 63.07 133.02
N CYS A 4 25.62 61.98 132.57
CA CYS A 4 26.66 61.98 131.56
C CYS A 4 25.99 62.49 130.27
N ALA A 5 26.02 63.80 130.07
CA ALA A 5 25.69 64.41 128.80
C ALA A 5 26.74 63.86 127.82
N TYR A 6 26.33 62.86 127.04
CA TYR A 6 27.11 62.32 125.95
C TYR A 6 27.28 63.45 124.94
N LEU A 7 28.29 64.29 125.16
CA LEU A 7 28.78 65.26 124.20
C LEU A 7 29.20 64.42 123.00
N GLN A 8 28.32 64.35 122.00
CA GLN A 8 28.69 63.79 120.71
C GLN A 8 30.01 64.46 120.33
N PRO A 9 31.10 63.70 120.14
CA PRO A 9 32.37 64.30 119.78
C PRO A 9 32.11 65.12 118.53
N LEU A 10 32.43 66.42 118.61
CA LEU A 10 32.28 67.38 117.53
C LEU A 10 33.00 66.76 116.35
N ARG A 11 32.21 66.17 115.46
CA ARG A 11 32.74 65.41 114.34
C ARG A 11 33.61 66.39 113.58
N PRO A 12 34.91 66.11 113.39
CA PRO A 12 35.78 67.05 112.68
C PRO A 12 35.09 67.38 111.36
N GLN A 13 35.03 68.65 110.99
CA GLN A 13 34.29 69.09 109.80
C GLN A 13 34.70 68.32 108.54
N LEU A 14 35.96 67.89 108.48
CA LEU A 14 36.51 66.97 107.48
C LEU A 14 35.80 65.61 107.43
N VAL A 15 35.50 65.00 108.57
CA VAL A 15 34.85 63.68 108.65
C VAL A 15 33.37 63.79 108.30
N ALA A 16 32.72 64.94 108.57
CA ALA A 16 31.34 65.20 108.16
C ALA A 16 31.24 65.37 106.64
N SER A 17 32.07 66.23 106.04
CA SER A 17 32.10 66.44 104.59
C SER A 17 32.46 65.18 103.81
N LEU A 18 33.38 64.35 104.34
CA LEU A 18 33.69 63.04 103.78
C LEU A 18 32.45 62.13 103.75
N MET A 19 31.69 62.05 104.85
CA MET A 19 30.51 61.19 104.91
C MET A 19 29.40 61.65 103.99
N GLU A 20 29.17 62.96 103.89
CA GLU A 20 28.22 63.55 102.96
C GLU A 20 28.61 63.23 101.51
N ALA A 21 29.90 63.36 101.16
CA ALA A 21 30.41 62.99 99.84
C ALA A 21 30.22 61.49 99.55
N MET A 22 30.46 60.61 100.53
CA MET A 22 30.23 59.17 100.41
C MET A 22 28.74 58.84 100.22
N ALA A 23 27.85 59.45 101.02
CA ALA A 23 26.40 59.25 100.91
C ALA A 23 25.86 59.74 99.56
N HIS A 24 26.34 60.90 99.10
CA HIS A 24 26.02 61.43 97.77
C HIS A 24 26.49 60.47 96.66
N ALA A 25 27.73 59.98 96.73
CA ALA A 25 28.26 58.99 95.79
C ALA A 25 27.44 57.68 95.77
N SER A 26 27.05 57.17 96.94
CA SER A 26 26.18 55.99 97.03
C SER A 26 24.79 56.23 96.43
N SER A 27 24.22 57.42 96.59
CA SER A 27 22.91 57.76 96.01
C SER A 27 22.95 57.84 94.48
N LEU A 28 24.05 58.34 93.90
CA LEU A 28 24.25 58.43 92.46
C LEU A 28 24.61 57.09 91.82
N GLN A 29 25.22 56.17 92.58
CA GLN A 29 25.68 54.86 92.10
C GLN A 29 24.63 54.12 91.25
N HIS A 30 23.37 54.05 91.67
CA HIS A 30 22.33 53.33 90.93
C HIS A 30 21.99 53.99 89.59
N VAL A 31 21.96 55.33 89.54
CA VAL A 31 21.69 56.09 88.32
C VAL A 31 22.86 55.95 87.36
N GLU A 32 24.09 56.10 87.86
CA GLU A 32 25.32 55.92 87.09
C GLU A 32 25.44 54.50 86.51
N LEU A 33 25.15 53.48 87.33
CA LEU A 33 25.15 52.08 86.88
C LEU A 33 24.06 51.83 85.82
N SER A 34 22.84 52.34 86.02
CA SER A 34 21.74 52.20 85.05
C SER A 34 22.09 52.84 83.70
N ALA A 35 22.64 54.05 83.72
CA ALA A 35 23.11 54.75 82.52
C ALA A 35 24.24 53.97 81.84
N ALA A 36 25.23 53.49 82.61
CA ALA A 36 26.33 52.68 82.10
C ALA A 36 25.84 51.38 81.45
N ILE A 37 24.93 50.64 82.11
CA ILE A 37 24.34 49.41 81.58
C ILE A 37 23.61 49.67 80.27
N THR A 38 22.83 50.76 80.21
CA THR A 38 22.09 51.15 78.99
C THR A 38 23.05 51.44 77.84
N ILE A 39 24.10 52.23 78.07
CA ILE A 39 25.13 52.52 77.06
C ILE A 39 25.79 51.21 76.59
N GLN A 40 26.15 50.33 77.52
CA GLN A 40 26.78 49.04 77.21
C GLN A 40 25.85 48.12 76.41
N SER A 41 24.56 48.03 76.73
CA SER A 41 23.60 47.18 76.02
C SER A 41 23.36 47.67 74.59
N PHE A 42 23.21 48.99 74.41
CA PHE A 42 23.10 49.60 73.07
C PHE A 42 24.36 49.37 72.25
N TYR A 43 25.54 49.52 72.85
CA TYR A 43 26.81 49.26 72.18
C TYR A 43 26.94 47.80 71.73
N ARG A 44 26.61 46.83 72.59
CA ARG A 44 26.62 45.39 72.24
C ARG A 44 25.68 45.09 71.07
N MET A 45 24.44 45.56 71.13
CA MET A 45 23.47 45.42 70.06
C MET A 45 23.96 46.05 68.75
N TRP A 46 24.47 47.28 68.80
CA TRP A 46 24.99 47.97 67.62
C TRP A 46 26.15 47.21 66.98
N ARG A 47 27.10 46.74 67.79
CA ARG A 47 28.25 45.95 67.34
C ARG A 47 27.80 44.68 66.64
N ASP A 48 26.93 43.91 67.28
CA ASP A 48 26.47 42.62 66.74
C ASP A 48 25.59 42.83 65.50
N ARG A 49 24.76 43.88 65.46
CA ARG A 49 23.97 44.27 64.30
C ARG A 49 24.84 44.69 63.12
N ARG A 50 25.95 45.42 63.36
CA ARG A 50 26.93 45.78 62.33
C ARG A 50 27.57 44.54 61.73
N SER A 51 28.05 43.62 62.58
CA SER A 51 28.63 42.34 62.14
C SER A 51 27.63 41.50 61.33
N TYR A 52 26.38 41.38 61.79
CA TYR A 52 25.31 40.69 61.09
C TYR A 52 25.02 41.29 59.71
N ARG A 53 24.95 42.64 59.60
CA ARG A 53 24.69 43.32 58.33
C ARG A 53 25.79 43.06 57.30
N VAL A 54 27.05 43.08 57.72
CA VAL A 54 28.21 42.79 56.85
C VAL A 54 28.13 41.34 56.35
N LEU A 55 27.93 40.38 57.26
CA LEU A 55 27.80 38.96 56.90
C LEU A 55 26.62 38.74 55.95
N ARG A 56 25.45 39.30 56.24
CA ARG A 56 24.26 39.19 55.39
C ARG A 56 24.51 39.75 53.99
N SER A 57 25.17 40.90 53.88
CA SER A 57 25.53 41.49 52.58
C SER A 57 26.43 40.55 51.76
N ALA A 58 27.47 39.99 52.40
CA ALA A 58 28.37 39.03 51.78
C ALA A 58 27.63 37.76 51.31
N VAL A 59 26.76 37.20 52.15
CA VAL A 59 25.96 36.02 51.81
C VAL A 59 25.02 36.28 50.63
N VAL A 60 24.31 37.42 50.62
CA VAL A 60 23.43 37.78 49.49
C VAL A 60 24.22 37.97 48.20
N CYS A 61 25.41 38.58 48.28
CA CYS A 61 26.30 38.70 47.13
C CYS A 61 26.72 37.33 46.58
N LEU A 62 27.16 36.42 47.45
CA LEU A 62 27.55 35.05 47.07
C LEU A 62 26.37 34.30 46.42
N GLN A 63 25.17 34.36 47.03
CA GLN A 63 23.97 33.73 46.49
C GLN A 63 23.60 34.29 45.11
N ARG A 64 23.68 35.61 44.91
CA ARG A 64 23.45 36.25 43.61
C ARG A 64 24.43 35.75 42.55
N MET A 65 25.73 35.70 42.88
CA MET A 65 26.77 35.25 41.96
C MET A 65 26.60 33.77 41.61
N TYR A 66 26.28 32.93 42.59
CA TYR A 66 26.03 31.51 42.39
C TYR A 66 24.83 31.26 41.46
N ARG A 67 23.68 31.89 41.72
CA ARG A 67 22.49 31.80 40.85
C ARG A 67 22.83 32.25 39.43
N GLY A 68 23.51 33.38 39.28
CA GLY A 68 23.95 33.88 37.97
C GLY A 68 24.88 32.89 37.24
N HIS A 69 25.82 32.28 37.94
CA HIS A 69 26.72 31.28 37.37
C HIS A 69 25.95 30.03 36.90
N MET A 70 25.04 29.48 37.72
CA MET A 70 24.22 28.33 37.36
C MET A 70 23.38 28.59 36.11
N HIS A 71 22.74 29.75 36.01
CA HIS A 71 21.94 30.11 34.83
C HIS A 71 22.80 30.23 33.57
N ARG A 72 23.96 30.90 33.66
CA ARG A 72 24.88 31.01 32.50
C ARG A 72 25.40 29.65 32.06
N LYS A 73 25.72 28.75 33.00
CA LYS A 73 26.14 27.38 32.68
C LYS A 73 25.04 26.64 31.91
N ARG A 74 23.81 26.66 32.41
CA ARG A 74 22.66 26.03 31.73
C ARG A 74 22.42 26.60 30.33
N VAL A 75 22.52 27.92 30.16
CA VAL A 75 22.36 28.56 28.85
C VAL A 75 23.45 28.13 27.88
N ALA A 76 24.70 27.99 28.35
CA ALA A 76 25.80 27.49 27.53
C ALA A 76 25.55 26.05 27.07
N GLU A 77 25.13 25.16 27.97
CA GLU A 77 24.77 23.77 27.65
C GLU A 77 23.63 23.69 26.62
N LEU A 78 22.55 24.46 26.81
CA LEU A 78 21.43 24.50 25.86
C LEU A 78 21.84 25.04 24.48
N ARG A 79 22.78 25.99 24.44
CA ARG A 79 23.29 26.53 23.19
C ARG A 79 24.11 25.49 22.43
N GLU A 80 24.98 24.76 23.14
CA GLU A 80 25.77 23.67 22.55
C GLU A 80 24.86 22.57 21.99
N GLU A 81 23.82 22.18 22.74
CA GLU A 81 22.83 21.21 22.27
C GLU A 81 22.08 21.69 21.03
N ALA A 82 21.67 22.97 21.01
CA ALA A 82 21.01 23.57 19.86
C ALA A 82 21.93 23.61 18.63
N GLU A 83 23.19 23.99 18.79
CA GLU A 83 24.20 24.01 17.72
C GLU A 83 24.44 22.59 17.16
N ALA A 84 24.60 21.59 18.03
CA ALA A 84 24.77 20.19 17.63
C ALA A 84 23.52 19.63 16.90
N SER A 85 22.31 20.00 17.35
CA SER A 85 21.06 19.60 16.69
C SER A 85 20.94 20.20 15.29
N HIS A 86 21.33 21.47 15.14
CA HIS A 86 21.33 22.16 13.86
C HIS A 86 22.32 21.51 12.88
N GLU A 87 23.54 21.25 13.33
CA GLU A 87 24.57 20.58 12.53
C GLU A 87 24.10 19.21 12.03
N ARG A 88 23.51 18.39 12.92
CA ARG A 88 22.94 17.09 12.55
C ARG A 88 21.88 17.20 11.47
N ALA A 89 20.93 18.15 11.62
CA ALA A 89 19.86 18.35 10.66
C ALA A 89 20.39 18.76 9.27
N VAL A 90 21.45 19.58 9.23
CA VAL A 90 22.12 19.96 7.98
C VAL A 90 22.72 18.74 7.28
N TYR A 91 23.43 17.87 8.01
CA TYR A 91 24.00 16.66 7.41
C TYR A 91 22.93 15.66 6.94
N GLU A 92 21.86 15.48 7.71
CA GLU A 92 20.76 14.60 7.33
C GLU A 92 20.07 15.08 6.04
N TYR A 93 19.86 16.39 5.89
CA TYR A 93 19.35 16.99 4.66
C TYR A 93 20.25 16.68 3.45
N TYR A 94 21.57 16.88 3.56
CA TYR A 94 22.47 16.57 2.45
C TYR A 94 22.53 15.07 2.16
N ALA A 95 22.58 14.23 3.20
CA ALA A 95 22.61 12.78 3.07
C ALA A 95 21.38 12.25 2.34
N THR A 96 20.18 12.69 2.72
CA THR A 96 18.93 12.25 2.06
C THR A 96 18.91 12.59 0.57
N ARG A 97 19.37 13.79 0.20
CA ARG A 97 19.51 14.21 -1.21
C ARG A 97 20.48 13.34 -1.99
N ILE A 98 21.69 13.13 -1.45
CA ILE A 98 22.71 12.29 -2.08
C ILE A 98 22.18 10.86 -2.26
N GLN A 99 21.56 10.30 -1.23
CA GLN A 99 21.04 8.95 -1.27
C GLN A 99 19.86 8.81 -2.25
N ALA A 100 18.96 9.79 -2.35
CA ALA A 100 17.87 9.77 -3.32
C ALA A 100 18.40 9.77 -4.76
N CYS A 101 19.36 10.66 -5.05
CA CYS A 101 20.05 10.70 -6.34
C CYS A 101 20.73 9.36 -6.66
N PHE A 102 21.45 8.78 -5.68
CA PHE A 102 22.13 7.51 -5.86
C PHE A 102 21.17 6.34 -6.09
N ARG A 103 20.10 6.21 -5.29
CA ARG A 103 19.07 5.17 -5.48
C ARG A 103 18.46 5.25 -6.88
N GLY A 104 18.13 6.47 -7.33
CA GLY A 104 17.60 6.70 -8.68
C GLY A 104 18.60 6.36 -9.79
N TYR A 105 19.87 6.74 -9.63
CA TYR A 105 20.96 6.35 -10.53
C TYR A 105 21.10 4.82 -10.60
N TYR A 106 21.18 4.17 -9.45
CA TYR A 106 21.43 2.73 -9.35
C TYR A 106 20.33 1.91 -10.04
N VAL A 107 19.06 2.28 -9.81
CA VAL A 107 17.91 1.62 -10.46
C VAL A 107 18.01 1.72 -11.98
N ARG A 108 18.25 2.92 -12.52
CA ARG A 108 18.32 3.16 -13.97
C ARG A 108 19.55 2.54 -14.65
N CYS A 109 20.62 2.30 -13.91
CA CYS A 109 21.86 1.72 -14.44
C CYS A 109 21.94 0.19 -14.28
N HIS A 110 21.35 -0.38 -13.23
CA HIS A 110 21.65 -1.76 -12.82
C HIS A 110 20.44 -2.65 -12.55
N ILE A 111 19.24 -2.10 -12.31
CA ILE A 111 18.06 -2.89 -11.94
C ILE A 111 17.04 -2.92 -13.07
N ASP A 112 16.62 -1.74 -13.54
CA ASP A 112 15.51 -1.60 -14.45
C ASP A 112 16.00 -1.32 -15.88
N ASP A 113 16.02 -2.35 -16.72
CA ASP A 113 16.12 -2.18 -18.17
C ASP A 113 14.72 -1.88 -18.75
N PHE A 114 14.50 -0.60 -19.05
CA PHE A 114 13.26 -0.10 -19.64
C PHE A 114 12.93 -0.77 -20.98
N TYR A 115 13.93 -0.93 -21.85
CA TYR A 115 13.71 -1.44 -23.20
C TYR A 115 13.41 -2.94 -23.18
N ALA A 116 14.12 -3.71 -22.34
CA ALA A 116 13.80 -5.12 -22.14
C ALA A 116 12.36 -5.33 -21.64
N ARG A 117 11.92 -4.51 -20.67
CA ARG A 117 10.54 -4.56 -20.14
C ARG A 117 9.51 -4.21 -21.21
N LYS A 118 9.76 -3.16 -22.00
CA LYS A 118 8.86 -2.74 -23.09
C LYS A 118 8.68 -3.86 -24.11
N ILE A 119 9.78 -4.48 -24.56
CA ILE A 119 9.75 -5.60 -25.52
C ILE A 119 8.94 -6.77 -24.97
N TYR A 120 9.14 -7.13 -23.70
CA TYR A 120 8.38 -8.21 -23.07
C TYR A 120 6.88 -7.94 -23.02
N ILE A 121 6.47 -6.73 -22.63
CA ILE A 121 5.05 -6.34 -22.60
C ILE A 121 4.46 -6.42 -24.00
N GLU A 122 5.14 -5.88 -25.01
CA GLU A 122 4.70 -5.94 -26.41
C GLU A 122 4.53 -7.39 -26.90
N GLN A 123 5.49 -8.27 -26.59
CA GLN A 123 5.41 -9.70 -26.93
C GLN A 123 4.21 -10.38 -26.24
N THR A 124 4.00 -10.08 -24.97
CA THR A 124 2.88 -10.62 -24.18
C THR A 124 1.53 -10.18 -24.75
N VAL A 125 1.41 -8.90 -25.12
CA VAL A 125 0.20 -8.35 -25.76
C VAL A 125 -0.07 -9.03 -27.10
N ARG A 126 0.97 -9.22 -27.94
CA ARG A 126 0.84 -9.91 -29.22
C ARG A 126 0.37 -11.36 -29.06
N ALA A 127 0.95 -12.09 -28.11
CA ALA A 127 0.53 -13.47 -27.82
C ALA A 127 -0.92 -13.54 -27.36
N SER A 128 -1.34 -12.63 -26.48
CA SER A 128 -2.74 -12.54 -26.02
C SER A 128 -3.70 -12.25 -27.18
N SER A 129 -3.38 -11.29 -28.05
CA SER A 129 -4.19 -10.97 -29.24
C SER A 129 -4.36 -12.19 -30.15
N HIS A 130 -3.29 -12.96 -30.37
CA HIS A 130 -3.35 -14.16 -31.19
C HIS A 130 -4.27 -15.25 -30.60
N VAL A 131 -4.23 -15.46 -29.28
CA VAL A 131 -5.13 -16.40 -28.60
C VAL A 131 -6.58 -15.95 -28.70
N GLN A 132 -6.84 -14.64 -28.59
CA GLN A 132 -8.19 -14.11 -28.75
C GLN A 132 -8.72 -14.29 -30.19
N GLU A 133 -7.90 -14.02 -31.20
CA GLU A 133 -8.26 -14.21 -32.60
C GLU A 133 -8.56 -15.67 -32.93
N THR A 134 -7.73 -16.59 -32.45
CA THR A 134 -7.94 -18.04 -32.66
C THR A 134 -9.20 -18.52 -31.94
N ALA A 135 -9.43 -18.11 -30.69
CA ALA A 135 -10.65 -18.42 -29.96
C ALA A 135 -11.92 -17.90 -30.66
N ASN A 136 -11.86 -16.68 -31.21
CA ASN A 136 -12.99 -16.10 -31.96
C ASN A 136 -13.27 -16.86 -33.26
N LYS A 137 -12.24 -17.31 -33.98
CA LYS A 137 -12.42 -18.14 -35.18
C LYS A 137 -13.04 -19.49 -34.83
N MET A 138 -12.52 -20.17 -33.81
CA MET A 138 -13.08 -21.44 -33.33
C MET A 138 -14.54 -21.32 -32.89
N LEU A 139 -14.92 -20.18 -32.29
CA LEU A 139 -16.30 -19.89 -31.94
C LEU A 139 -17.19 -19.77 -33.18
N GLN A 140 -16.73 -19.06 -34.21
CA GLN A 140 -17.47 -18.91 -35.47
C GLN A 140 -17.67 -20.26 -36.17
N ASP A 141 -16.59 -21.06 -36.28
CA ASP A 141 -16.63 -22.39 -36.88
C ASP A 141 -17.65 -23.29 -36.15
N ARG A 142 -17.62 -23.31 -34.82
CA ARG A 142 -18.56 -24.09 -34.00
C ARG A 142 -20.01 -23.66 -34.18
N LEU A 143 -20.28 -22.36 -34.28
CA LEU A 143 -21.63 -21.84 -34.52
C LEU A 143 -22.15 -22.25 -35.91
N GLN A 144 -21.27 -22.23 -36.92
CA GLN A 144 -21.63 -22.66 -38.26
C GLN A 144 -21.94 -24.16 -38.31
N GLU A 145 -21.10 -25.00 -37.71
CA GLU A 145 -21.35 -26.44 -37.59
C GLU A 145 -22.67 -26.74 -36.85
N GLU A 146 -22.97 -26.00 -35.79
CA GLU A 146 -24.24 -26.10 -35.08
C GLU A 146 -25.43 -25.74 -35.95
N LEU A 147 -25.33 -24.68 -36.74
CA LEU A 147 -26.37 -24.27 -37.68
C LEU A 147 -26.60 -25.34 -38.74
N GLU A 148 -25.53 -25.84 -39.36
CA GLU A 148 -25.59 -26.90 -40.37
C GLU A 148 -26.20 -28.19 -39.80
N ARG A 149 -25.81 -28.58 -38.58
CA ARG A 149 -26.36 -29.75 -37.88
C ARG A 149 -27.85 -29.58 -37.58
N ARG A 150 -28.28 -28.39 -37.15
CA ARG A 150 -29.69 -28.06 -36.93
C ARG A 150 -30.49 -28.12 -38.24
N GLN A 151 -29.97 -27.52 -39.31
CA GLN A 151 -30.60 -27.54 -40.63
C GLN A 151 -30.70 -28.96 -41.20
N SER A 152 -29.63 -29.76 -41.07
CA SER A 152 -29.60 -31.15 -41.51
C SER A 152 -30.62 -32.00 -40.75
N LYS A 153 -30.66 -31.87 -39.41
CA LYS A 153 -31.66 -32.54 -38.56
C LYS A 153 -33.09 -32.12 -38.92
N GLN A 154 -33.32 -30.83 -39.19
CA GLN A 154 -34.63 -30.34 -39.61
C GLN A 154 -35.06 -30.95 -40.95
N LYS A 155 -34.16 -30.99 -41.94
CA LYS A 155 -34.40 -31.63 -43.24
C LYS A 155 -34.68 -33.13 -43.09
N GLN A 156 -33.94 -33.82 -42.21
CA GLN A 156 -34.16 -35.23 -41.93
C GLN A 156 -35.53 -35.48 -41.29
N ASN A 157 -35.89 -34.73 -40.25
CA ASN A 157 -37.20 -34.82 -39.60
C ASN A 157 -38.34 -34.56 -40.59
N TYR A 158 -38.19 -33.56 -41.47
CA TYR A 158 -39.15 -33.26 -42.52
C TYR A 158 -39.30 -34.43 -43.51
N LYS A 159 -38.17 -35.02 -43.93
CA LYS A 159 -38.17 -36.21 -44.80
C LYS A 159 -38.91 -37.37 -44.13
N GLU A 160 -38.57 -37.71 -42.89
CA GLU A 160 -39.21 -38.79 -42.14
C GLU A 160 -40.72 -38.57 -41.93
N ALA A 161 -41.16 -37.32 -41.76
CA ALA A 161 -42.57 -36.98 -41.69
C ALA A 161 -43.25 -37.20 -43.05
N THR A 162 -42.70 -36.65 -44.13
CA THR A 162 -43.28 -36.71 -45.49
C THR A 162 -43.35 -38.12 -46.06
N GLU A 163 -42.46 -39.03 -45.66
CA GLU A 163 -42.52 -40.45 -46.04
C GLU A 163 -43.87 -41.11 -45.68
N LYS A 164 -44.54 -40.65 -44.61
CA LYS A 164 -45.77 -41.25 -44.07
C LYS A 164 -47.07 -40.58 -44.56
N LEU A 165 -46.98 -39.50 -45.33
CA LEU A 165 -48.10 -38.61 -45.65
C LEU A 165 -48.71 -38.81 -47.06
N HIS A 166 -48.44 -39.94 -47.74
CA HIS A 166 -48.89 -40.16 -49.13
C HIS A 166 -50.41 -40.04 -49.34
N HIS A 167 -51.20 -40.31 -48.30
CA HIS A 167 -52.67 -40.19 -48.32
C HIS A 167 -53.18 -38.74 -48.33
N LEU A 168 -52.32 -37.75 -48.10
CA LEU A 168 -52.66 -36.32 -48.10
C LEU A 168 -52.39 -35.62 -49.44
N ILE A 169 -51.88 -36.36 -50.43
CA ILE A 169 -51.52 -35.83 -51.75
C ILE A 169 -52.77 -35.81 -52.65
N SER A 170 -52.83 -34.83 -53.54
CA SER A 170 -53.78 -34.83 -54.65
C SER A 170 -53.69 -36.13 -55.49
N THR A 171 -54.85 -36.69 -55.76
CA THR A 171 -55.04 -37.74 -56.78
C THR A 171 -55.48 -37.08 -58.08
N THR A 172 -55.60 -37.87 -59.16
CA THR A 172 -56.13 -37.40 -60.44
C THR A 172 -57.55 -36.83 -60.33
N CYS A 173 -58.35 -37.34 -59.38
CA CYS A 173 -59.77 -37.02 -59.24
C CYS A 173 -60.09 -36.13 -58.02
N VAL A 174 -59.27 -36.16 -56.97
CA VAL A 174 -59.50 -35.44 -55.71
C VAL A 174 -58.28 -34.60 -55.35
N SER A 175 -58.47 -33.30 -55.12
CA SER A 175 -57.40 -32.38 -54.69
C SER A 175 -56.95 -32.67 -53.26
N GLY A 176 -55.64 -32.67 -53.04
CA GLY A 176 -55.03 -32.83 -51.71
C GLY A 176 -55.19 -31.58 -50.85
N ILE A 177 -54.99 -31.73 -49.55
CA ILE A 177 -55.14 -30.63 -48.57
C ILE A 177 -54.11 -29.50 -48.76
N TYR A 178 -53.02 -29.79 -49.46
CA TYR A 178 -51.94 -28.85 -49.75
C TYR A 178 -52.16 -28.05 -51.03
N ARG A 179 -53.25 -28.31 -51.76
CA ARG A 179 -53.64 -27.53 -52.93
C ARG A 179 -54.59 -26.42 -52.51
N ARG A 180 -54.17 -25.16 -52.68
CA ARG A 180 -54.98 -23.99 -52.30
C ARG A 180 -56.09 -23.76 -53.34
N PRO A 181 -57.33 -23.42 -52.94
CA PRO A 181 -58.45 -23.24 -53.88
C PRO A 181 -58.19 -22.17 -54.95
N VAL A 182 -57.52 -21.08 -54.57
CA VAL A 182 -57.34 -19.88 -55.40
C VAL A 182 -56.08 -19.93 -56.26
N ILE A 183 -55.13 -20.81 -55.93
CA ILE A 183 -53.82 -20.87 -56.58
C ILE A 183 -53.67 -22.26 -57.20
N PRO A 184 -53.59 -22.40 -58.53
CA PRO A 184 -53.50 -23.72 -59.19
C PRO A 184 -52.20 -24.48 -58.90
N CYS A 185 -51.28 -23.90 -58.13
CA CYS A 185 -50.03 -24.47 -57.67
C CYS A 185 -50.14 -25.02 -56.22
N SER A 186 -49.44 -26.14 -55.97
CA SER A 186 -49.29 -26.74 -54.64
C SER A 186 -48.54 -25.81 -53.68
N THR A 187 -48.81 -25.89 -52.37
CA THR A 187 -48.10 -25.11 -51.35
C THR A 187 -46.59 -25.32 -51.40
N VAL A 188 -45.85 -24.21 -51.36
CA VAL A 188 -44.38 -24.19 -51.33
C VAL A 188 -43.90 -24.40 -49.90
N THR A 189 -42.88 -25.24 -49.73
CA THR A 189 -42.22 -25.53 -48.46
C THR A 189 -41.26 -24.40 -48.06
N VAL A 190 -40.77 -24.46 -46.81
CA VAL A 190 -39.66 -23.61 -46.35
C VAL A 190 -38.39 -23.80 -47.21
N TYR A 191 -38.27 -24.92 -47.93
CA TYR A 191 -37.13 -25.25 -48.77
C TYR A 191 -37.31 -24.84 -50.25
N GLY A 192 -38.42 -24.17 -50.60
CA GLY A 192 -38.70 -23.72 -51.98
C GLY A 192 -39.22 -24.83 -52.90
N THR A 193 -39.41 -26.04 -52.40
CA THR A 193 -40.01 -27.17 -53.12
C THR A 193 -41.52 -27.22 -52.92
N SER A 194 -42.25 -27.93 -53.77
CA SER A 194 -43.68 -28.16 -53.57
C SER A 194 -43.89 -29.27 -52.53
N VAL A 195 -44.71 -29.01 -51.51
CA VAL A 195 -45.03 -29.98 -50.43
C VAL A 195 -45.54 -31.29 -51.02
N GLU A 196 -46.50 -31.23 -51.96
CA GLU A 196 -47.05 -32.44 -52.58
C GLU A 196 -46.00 -33.26 -53.35
N ASN A 197 -45.04 -32.59 -54.01
CA ASN A 197 -43.98 -33.28 -54.74
C ASN A 197 -43.00 -33.96 -53.79
N ASP A 198 -42.62 -33.30 -52.69
CA ASP A 198 -41.74 -33.88 -51.67
C ASP A 198 -42.36 -35.13 -51.04
N ILE A 199 -43.65 -35.07 -50.69
CA ILE A 199 -44.37 -36.24 -50.17
C ILE A 199 -44.38 -37.35 -51.22
N ARG A 200 -44.66 -37.06 -52.50
CA ARG A 200 -44.66 -38.08 -53.57
C ARG A 200 -43.31 -38.75 -53.74
N ILE A 201 -42.21 -37.98 -53.70
CA ILE A 201 -40.85 -38.49 -53.85
C ILE A 201 -40.46 -39.34 -52.63
N ASN A 202 -40.63 -38.80 -51.43
CA ASN A 202 -40.19 -39.42 -50.19
C ASN A 202 -41.03 -40.66 -49.85
N SER A 203 -42.36 -40.56 -49.91
CA SER A 203 -43.24 -41.72 -49.69
C SER A 203 -43.08 -42.80 -50.77
N GLY A 204 -42.88 -42.40 -52.04
CA GLY A 204 -42.58 -43.33 -53.12
C GLY A 204 -41.27 -44.09 -52.88
N ALA A 205 -40.23 -43.41 -52.42
CA ALA A 205 -38.97 -44.05 -52.05
C ALA A 205 -39.13 -45.01 -50.86
N ALA A 206 -39.82 -44.59 -49.80
CA ALA A 206 -40.08 -45.42 -48.62
C ALA A 206 -40.90 -46.68 -48.95
N LEU A 207 -41.95 -46.54 -49.76
CA LEU A 207 -42.78 -47.65 -50.23
C LEU A 207 -41.99 -48.62 -51.12
N ARG A 208 -41.13 -48.12 -52.03
CA ARG A 208 -40.23 -48.98 -52.82
C ARG A 208 -39.30 -49.80 -51.93
N SER A 209 -38.71 -49.17 -50.91
CA SER A 209 -37.86 -49.89 -49.93
C SER A 209 -38.63 -50.92 -49.11
N GLN A 210 -39.87 -50.61 -48.70
CA GLN A 210 -40.73 -51.56 -48.00
C GLN A 210 -41.17 -52.73 -48.91
N HIS A 211 -41.50 -52.44 -50.16
CA HIS A 211 -41.87 -53.44 -51.15
C HIS A 211 -40.70 -54.39 -51.45
N GLY A 212 -39.49 -53.85 -51.67
CA GLY A 212 -38.27 -54.64 -51.86
C GLY A 212 -37.98 -55.55 -50.66
N ARG A 213 -38.16 -55.05 -49.43
CA ARG A 213 -38.05 -55.87 -48.20
C ARG A 213 -39.08 -56.99 -48.16
N ARG A 214 -40.37 -56.69 -48.38
CA ARG A 214 -41.44 -57.69 -48.42
C ARG A 214 -41.21 -58.76 -49.49
N MET A 215 -40.74 -58.37 -50.68
CA MET A 215 -40.41 -59.31 -51.76
C MET A 215 -39.26 -60.23 -51.35
N ARG A 216 -38.20 -59.69 -50.73
CA ARG A 216 -37.08 -60.48 -50.23
C ARG A 216 -37.49 -61.44 -49.12
N GLU A 217 -38.37 -61.01 -48.22
CA GLU A 217 -38.93 -61.86 -47.16
C GLU A 217 -39.80 -62.98 -47.72
N LYS A 218 -40.64 -62.70 -48.71
CA LYS A 218 -41.42 -63.71 -49.42
C LYS A 218 -40.51 -64.74 -50.09
N LEU A 219 -39.46 -64.29 -50.80
CA LEU A 219 -38.48 -65.18 -51.43
C LEU A 219 -37.75 -66.06 -50.41
N LYS A 220 -37.38 -65.49 -49.25
CA LYS A 220 -36.76 -66.25 -48.16
C LYS A 220 -37.71 -67.27 -47.55
N LYS A 221 -38.99 -66.92 -47.37
CA LYS A 221 -40.02 -67.87 -46.90
C LYS A 221 -40.18 -69.02 -47.88
N THR A 222 -40.33 -68.76 -49.18
CA THR A 222 -40.45 -69.82 -50.19
C THR A 222 -39.23 -70.73 -50.26
N VAL A 223 -38.01 -70.19 -50.09
CA VAL A 223 -36.77 -70.99 -50.02
C VAL A 223 -36.73 -71.85 -48.75
N ASN A 224 -37.12 -71.29 -47.60
CA ASN A 224 -37.16 -72.04 -46.34
C ASN A 224 -38.25 -73.11 -46.31
N ASP A 225 -39.43 -72.83 -46.89
CA ASP A 225 -40.53 -73.79 -47.01
C ASP A 225 -40.10 -74.95 -47.94
N GLY A 226 -39.46 -74.66 -49.08
CA GLY A 226 -38.90 -75.70 -49.96
C GLY A 226 -37.76 -76.53 -49.32
N ARG A 227 -37.08 -76.01 -48.30
CA ARG A 227 -36.05 -76.76 -47.55
C ARG A 227 -36.65 -77.66 -46.47
N LYS A 228 -37.86 -77.37 -45.99
CA LYS A 228 -38.60 -78.26 -45.07
C LYS A 228 -39.23 -79.44 -45.81
N ASP A 229 -39.57 -79.30 -47.09
CA ASP A 229 -40.12 -80.39 -47.91
C ASP A 229 -39.06 -81.34 -48.50
N GLY A 230 -37.89 -81.46 -47.86
CA GLY A 230 -37.02 -82.63 -48.04
C GLY A 230 -36.33 -82.78 -49.40
N MET A 231 -36.12 -81.70 -50.17
CA MET A 231 -35.38 -81.80 -51.43
C MET A 231 -33.89 -81.48 -51.23
N VAL A 232 -33.08 -82.53 -51.35
CA VAL A 232 -31.61 -82.58 -51.36
C VAL A 232 -31.06 -81.56 -52.37
N ALA A 233 -30.54 -80.43 -51.89
CA ALA A 233 -29.76 -79.51 -52.70
C ALA A 233 -28.29 -79.59 -52.30
N THR A 234 -27.54 -80.20 -53.21
CA THR A 234 -26.12 -80.48 -53.23
C THR A 234 -25.31 -79.23 -52.93
N THR A 235 -24.47 -79.33 -51.89
CA THR A 235 -23.37 -78.44 -51.57
C THR A 235 -22.47 -78.24 -52.80
N ILE A 236 -22.52 -77.07 -53.43
CA ILE A 236 -21.41 -76.56 -54.23
C ILE A 236 -20.77 -75.44 -53.42
N THR A 237 -19.57 -75.75 -53.00
CA THR A 237 -18.61 -74.95 -52.26
C THR A 237 -17.91 -73.99 -53.22
N ASP A 238 -18.41 -72.77 -53.36
CA ASP A 238 -17.62 -71.63 -53.81
C ASP A 238 -17.44 -70.73 -52.59
N GLY A 239 -16.24 -70.59 -52.03
CA GLY A 239 -15.10 -70.06 -52.76
C GLY A 239 -15.04 -68.56 -52.44
N ASP A 240 -14.55 -68.26 -51.23
CA ASP A 240 -13.78 -67.05 -50.91
C ASP A 240 -14.25 -65.69 -51.45
N PHE A 241 -15.48 -65.24 -51.13
CA PHE A 241 -15.71 -63.79 -51.07
C PHE A 241 -15.26 -63.26 -49.70
N LYS A 242 -13.94 -63.11 -49.57
CA LYS A 242 -13.29 -62.45 -48.44
C LYS A 242 -13.91 -61.07 -48.26
N LYS A 243 -14.72 -60.93 -47.21
CA LYS A 243 -15.03 -59.64 -46.58
C LYS A 243 -13.70 -59.03 -46.14
N SER A 244 -13.10 -58.19 -46.96
CA SER A 244 -12.20 -57.17 -46.45
C SER A 244 -13.05 -56.20 -45.65
N HIS A 245 -13.19 -56.51 -44.36
CA HIS A 245 -13.32 -55.47 -43.36
C HIS A 245 -12.12 -54.55 -43.56
N LEU A 246 -12.32 -53.41 -44.23
CA LEU A 246 -11.46 -52.25 -43.99
C LEU A 246 -11.71 -51.89 -42.53
N ASN A 247 -10.89 -52.48 -41.67
CA ASN A 247 -10.77 -52.09 -40.28
C ASN A 247 -10.27 -50.65 -40.28
N CYS A 248 -11.20 -49.78 -39.90
CA CYS A 248 -11.02 -48.71 -38.94
C CYS A 248 -9.55 -48.32 -38.71
N ALA A 249 -9.21 -47.15 -39.27
CA ALA A 249 -8.48 -46.09 -38.58
C ALA A 249 -7.45 -46.60 -37.57
N GLY A 250 -6.31 -47.06 -38.09
CA GLY A 250 -5.07 -47.06 -37.34
C GLY A 250 -4.73 -45.61 -37.01
N ASP A 251 -5.05 -45.25 -35.77
CA ASP A 251 -4.26 -44.46 -34.82
C ASP A 251 -2.98 -43.88 -35.42
N LYS A 252 -3.13 -42.93 -36.33
CA LYS A 252 -2.06 -41.96 -36.53
C LYS A 252 -2.16 -41.13 -35.27
N ASN A 253 -1.26 -41.44 -34.34
CA ASN A 253 -0.68 -40.48 -33.43
C ASN A 253 -0.46 -39.22 -34.27
N GLU A 254 -1.48 -38.35 -34.30
CA GLU A 254 -1.33 -37.01 -34.76
C GLU A 254 -0.32 -36.45 -33.78
N GLU A 255 0.93 -36.47 -34.24
CA GLU A 255 2.01 -35.60 -33.85
C GLU A 255 1.37 -34.42 -33.14
N GLU A 256 1.58 -34.32 -31.83
CA GLU A 256 1.06 -33.23 -31.00
C GLU A 256 1.46 -31.93 -31.68
N LYS A 257 0.57 -31.44 -32.56
CA LYS A 257 0.80 -30.32 -33.46
C LYS A 257 0.89 -29.13 -32.54
N ASN A 258 2.13 -28.78 -32.21
CA ASN A 258 2.50 -27.52 -31.62
C ASN A 258 1.50 -27.06 -30.56
N VAL A 259 1.38 -27.80 -29.46
CA VAL A 259 1.08 -27.11 -28.21
C VAL A 259 2.29 -26.22 -28.01
N TRP A 260 2.17 -24.93 -28.33
CA TRP A 260 3.17 -23.92 -28.03
C TRP A 260 3.26 -23.86 -26.50
N LYS A 261 3.99 -24.81 -25.91
CA LYS A 261 4.48 -24.71 -24.54
C LYS A 261 5.40 -23.51 -24.56
N PHE A 262 4.87 -22.37 -24.18
CA PHE A 262 5.68 -21.24 -23.75
C PHE A 262 6.51 -21.74 -22.57
N SER A 263 7.70 -22.24 -22.84
CA SER A 263 8.70 -22.53 -21.82
C SER A 263 9.29 -21.19 -21.41
N THR A 264 8.61 -20.52 -20.48
CA THR A 264 9.07 -19.30 -19.83
C THR A 264 10.21 -19.67 -18.89
N LEU A 265 11.36 -19.96 -19.50
CA LEU A 265 12.62 -20.21 -18.82
C LEU A 265 13.15 -18.90 -18.21
N ARG A 266 13.28 -18.91 -16.87
CA ARG A 266 14.15 -18.05 -16.03
C ARG A 266 13.82 -16.58 -15.82
N GLY A 267 13.47 -16.20 -14.58
CA GLY A 267 13.45 -14.80 -14.16
C GLY A 267 12.59 -14.48 -12.94
N ALA A 268 12.76 -13.24 -12.50
CA ALA A 268 13.05 -12.92 -11.11
C ALA A 268 11.86 -12.40 -10.28
N TRP A 269 10.63 -12.46 -10.81
CA TRP A 269 9.45 -11.94 -10.11
C TRP A 269 8.63 -13.01 -9.38
N ASN A 270 9.23 -14.17 -9.12
CA ASN A 270 8.70 -15.16 -8.18
C ASN A 270 9.28 -14.95 -6.78
N ARG A 271 8.63 -14.10 -5.99
CA ARG A 271 8.77 -14.17 -4.52
C ARG A 271 8.08 -15.41 -3.94
N SER A 272 7.12 -15.99 -4.67
CA SER A 272 6.57 -17.33 -4.42
C SER A 272 7.26 -18.29 -5.39
N GLY A 273 8.04 -19.27 -4.92
CA GLY A 273 8.81 -20.21 -5.73
C GLY A 273 7.99 -21.12 -6.65
N VAL A 274 7.29 -20.54 -7.62
CA VAL A 274 6.45 -21.21 -8.61
C VAL A 274 7.20 -21.13 -9.94
N GLU A 275 7.52 -22.27 -10.55
CA GLU A 275 8.25 -22.28 -11.82
C GLU A 275 7.43 -21.62 -12.96
N GLN A 276 8.12 -21.07 -13.98
CA GLN A 276 7.60 -20.78 -15.33
C GLN A 276 6.99 -19.39 -15.66
N VAL A 277 7.44 -18.25 -15.10
CA VAL A 277 7.07 -16.90 -15.66
C VAL A 277 8.22 -15.92 -15.53
N SER A 278 8.82 -15.45 -16.64
CA SER A 278 10.04 -14.67 -16.48
C SER A 278 10.66 -13.90 -17.66
N LEU A 279 11.31 -12.78 -17.31
CA LEU A 279 12.08 -11.87 -18.17
C LEU A 279 13.55 -12.31 -18.40
N PRO A 280 14.13 -12.03 -19.57
CA PRO A 280 15.53 -12.36 -19.90
C PRO A 280 16.56 -11.55 -19.09
N PRO A 281 17.77 -12.09 -18.86
CA PRO A 281 18.86 -11.39 -18.17
C PRO A 281 19.35 -10.14 -18.92
N ILE A 282 19.72 -9.10 -18.18
CA ILE A 282 20.40 -7.91 -18.72
C ILE A 282 21.78 -8.33 -19.23
N LYS A 283 22.03 -8.22 -20.54
CA LYS A 283 23.35 -8.38 -21.13
C LYS A 283 24.14 -7.08 -20.91
N THR A 284 24.84 -6.95 -19.80
CA THR A 284 25.84 -5.89 -19.69
C THR A 284 26.98 -6.23 -20.66
N PRO A 285 27.36 -5.35 -21.62
CA PRO A 285 28.59 -5.53 -22.34
C PRO A 285 29.71 -5.52 -21.31
N VAL A 286 30.46 -6.62 -21.21
CA VAL A 286 31.72 -6.70 -20.47
C VAL A 286 32.74 -5.88 -21.27
N GLY A 287 32.53 -4.56 -21.31
CA GLY A 287 33.38 -3.59 -21.97
C GLY A 287 34.21 -2.87 -20.92
N SER A 288 35.52 -3.01 -21.04
CA SER A 288 36.53 -2.45 -20.14
C SER A 288 36.28 -0.99 -19.78
N GLY A 289 36.37 -0.70 -18.48
CA GLY A 289 36.43 0.61 -17.84
C GLY A 289 36.60 1.84 -18.74
N THR A 290 35.51 2.53 -19.00
CA THR A 290 35.49 4.00 -19.05
C THR A 290 34.09 4.44 -18.69
N LYS A 291 33.83 4.59 -17.39
CA LYS A 291 32.56 5.15 -16.91
C LYS A 291 32.51 6.59 -17.43
N TYR A 292 31.71 6.83 -18.46
CA TYR A 292 31.26 8.18 -18.80
C TYR A 292 30.48 8.69 -17.58
N LEU A 293 31.19 9.30 -16.64
CA LEU A 293 30.60 10.18 -15.65
C LEU A 293 30.11 11.37 -16.46
N GLY A 294 28.85 11.30 -16.92
CA GLY A 294 28.20 12.42 -17.58
C GLY A 294 28.43 13.68 -16.75
N LYS A 295 28.66 14.81 -17.41
CA LYS A 295 28.90 16.10 -16.76
C LYS A 295 27.80 16.34 -15.73
N VAL A 296 28.11 16.18 -14.45
CA VAL A 296 27.21 16.51 -13.35
C VAL A 296 27.12 18.03 -13.36
N VAL A 297 26.03 18.55 -13.91
CA VAL A 297 25.72 19.98 -13.80
C VAL A 297 25.42 20.24 -12.33
N SER A 298 26.21 21.12 -11.70
CA SER A 298 25.94 21.60 -10.35
C SER A 298 24.68 22.46 -10.38
N HIS A 299 23.52 21.87 -10.08
CA HIS A 299 22.33 22.67 -9.78
C HIS A 299 22.52 23.17 -8.34
N SER A 300 22.99 24.41 -8.18
CA SER A 300 23.07 25.09 -6.89
C SER A 300 21.67 25.51 -6.45
N CYS A 301 20.79 24.57 -6.14
CA CYS A 301 19.50 24.86 -5.49
C CYS A 301 19.70 25.13 -3.99
N ILE A 302 20.67 26.01 -3.67
CA ILE A 302 21.02 26.44 -2.31
C ILE A 302 20.25 27.72 -1.94
N ASP A 303 19.65 28.43 -2.90
CA ASP A 303 19.10 29.78 -2.64
C ASP A 303 17.74 29.79 -1.93
N GLU A 304 17.08 28.64 -1.75
CA GLU A 304 15.78 28.53 -1.07
C GLU A 304 15.85 27.53 0.09
N PHE A 305 16.73 27.80 1.06
CA PHE A 305 16.71 27.08 2.34
C PHE A 305 15.58 27.62 3.20
N GLU A 306 14.35 27.11 3.03
CA GLU A 306 13.36 27.16 4.10
C GLU A 306 13.69 26.06 5.11
N PRO A 307 14.04 26.40 6.36
CA PRO A 307 14.30 25.39 7.35
C PRO A 307 13.06 24.52 7.55
N MET A 308 13.21 23.20 7.43
CA MET A 308 12.12 22.23 7.58
C MET A 308 11.58 22.12 9.02
N TYR A 309 12.20 22.83 9.98
CA TYR A 309 11.60 22.98 11.30
C TYR A 309 10.55 24.07 11.23
N ASP A 310 9.40 23.80 11.87
CA ASP A 310 8.22 24.66 11.88
C ASP A 310 8.58 26.10 12.33
N THR A 311 8.87 26.95 11.34
CA THR A 311 9.25 28.35 11.50
C THR A 311 8.10 29.13 12.10
N ASP A 312 6.86 28.74 11.78
CA ASP A 312 5.64 29.30 12.35
C ASP A 312 5.55 28.99 13.84
N THR A 313 5.81 27.75 14.26
CA THR A 313 5.86 27.40 15.69
C THR A 313 6.99 28.14 16.43
N ALA A 314 8.16 28.31 15.81
CA ALA A 314 9.26 29.09 16.40
C ALA A 314 8.91 30.59 16.48
N ALA A 315 8.26 31.14 15.46
CA ALA A 315 7.79 32.54 15.43
C ALA A 315 6.69 32.77 16.46
N LEU A 316 5.75 31.83 16.60
CA LEU A 316 4.70 31.84 17.62
C LEU A 316 5.31 31.81 19.02
N LYS A 317 6.29 30.94 19.27
CA LYS A 317 7.03 30.92 20.57
C LYS A 317 7.69 32.27 20.86
N ARG A 318 8.38 32.87 19.88
CA ARG A 318 8.98 34.21 20.03
C ARG A 318 7.94 35.29 20.33
N PHE A 319 6.76 35.22 19.71
CA PHE A 319 5.66 36.15 19.97
C PHE A 319 5.06 35.97 21.36
N VAL A 320 4.90 34.73 21.82
CA VAL A 320 4.42 34.41 23.17
C VAL A 320 5.43 34.93 24.20
N ASP A 321 6.72 34.63 24.02
CA ASP A 321 7.79 35.12 24.90
C ASP A 321 7.81 36.66 24.96
N ALA A 322 7.68 37.34 23.80
CA ALA A 322 7.63 38.80 23.75
C ALA A 322 6.42 39.38 24.53
N LYS A 323 5.24 38.75 24.39
CA LYS A 323 4.03 39.15 25.14
C LYS A 323 4.17 38.87 26.64
N GLU A 324 4.79 37.76 27.03
CA GLU A 324 5.06 37.45 28.43
C GLU A 324 6.04 38.45 29.05
N ILE A 325 7.09 38.82 28.31
CA ILE A 325 8.04 39.87 28.71
C ILE A 325 7.33 41.22 28.87
N GLU A 326 6.46 41.61 27.93
CA GLU A 326 5.65 42.84 28.04
C GLU A 326 4.67 42.78 29.22
N ALA A 327 4.05 41.64 29.49
CA ALA A 327 3.13 41.47 30.61
C ALA A 327 3.83 41.58 31.97
N LEU A 328 5.05 41.03 32.08
CA LEU A 328 5.84 41.05 33.32
C LEU A 328 6.49 42.41 33.59
N HIS A 329 6.89 43.15 32.55
CA HIS A 329 7.71 44.36 32.70
C HIS A 329 7.01 45.66 32.24
N GLY A 330 5.86 45.56 31.59
CA GLY A 330 5.20 46.68 30.91
C GLY A 330 6.03 47.20 29.72
N LYS A 331 5.61 48.34 29.14
CA LYS A 331 6.30 48.98 28.01
C LYS A 331 7.62 49.69 28.38
N LYS A 332 8.25 49.33 29.50
CA LYS A 332 9.49 49.99 29.94
C LYS A 332 10.67 49.46 29.10
N PRO A 333 11.41 50.32 28.38
CA PRO A 333 12.58 49.88 27.65
C PRO A 333 13.60 49.27 28.61
N PHE A 334 14.19 48.14 28.21
CA PHE A 334 15.25 47.48 28.97
C PHE A 334 16.51 48.36 28.95
N VAL A 335 16.74 49.12 30.01
CA VAL A 335 17.98 49.87 30.19
C VAL A 335 19.01 48.93 30.80
N SER A 336 19.89 48.36 29.97
CA SER A 336 21.11 47.74 30.46
C SER A 336 22.03 48.84 30.98
N SER A 337 22.06 49.06 32.29
CA SER A 337 23.04 49.94 32.91
C SER A 337 24.41 49.25 32.85
N PHE A 338 25.09 49.34 31.71
CA PHE A 338 26.53 49.14 31.65
C PHE A 338 27.16 50.37 32.32
N SER A 339 27.47 50.23 33.61
CA SER A 339 28.41 51.12 34.27
C SER A 339 29.77 50.89 33.64
N SER A 340 30.14 51.73 32.66
CA SER A 340 31.52 51.91 32.26
C SER A 340 32.29 52.50 33.45
N GLY A 341 32.70 51.64 34.37
CA GLY A 341 33.67 51.99 35.40
C GLY A 341 35.01 52.19 34.72
N MET A 342 35.36 53.46 34.50
CA MET A 342 36.75 53.92 34.51
C MET A 342 37.39 53.64 35.86
#